data_AF-A0AAV7JSR9-F1
#
_entry.id   AF-A0AAV7JSR9-F1
#
_cell.length_a   1.000
_cell.length_b   1.000
_cell.length_c   1.000
_cell.angle_alpha   90.00
_cell.angle_beta   90.00
_cell.angle_gamma   90.00
#
_symmetry.space_group_name_H-M   'P 1'
#
loop_
_entity.id
_entity.type
_entity.pdbx_description
1 polymer ?
#
loop_
_entity_poly.entity_id
_entity_poly.type
_entity_poly.pdbx_seq_one_letter_code
_entity_poly.pdbx_strand_id
1 'polypeptide(L)'
;MLGAAAVNAIKSISFSDTTMARRIEEMACDVSLQVIEKIKQVKCFALQLDESTDISNQAQLLMYVRYYDEGINDQILACKSLLGKTTGEKIFEVLDGHIRAECEFKWEWCTSISSDGAASITGHTNGLIARLKSVNLNLKWQHCMIHKQALATKKMSPELHMVLDDAVKIVNYIKSRALNSRLFKIMCEEMGANHTQLLLHTEVRWLSRGRVLTRLFEMRHEVCTFLSDMKSD
;
A
#
# COMPACT_ATOMS: atom_id res chain seq x y z
N MET A 1 8.67 -35.94 -25.20
CA MET A 1 7.78 -34.76 -25.05
C MET A 1 6.36 -35.25 -24.88
N LEU A 2 5.64 -34.79 -23.86
CA LEU A 2 4.21 -35.12 -23.69
C LEU A 2 3.39 -34.47 -24.82
N GLY A 3 2.48 -35.20 -25.45
CA GLY A 3 1.63 -34.69 -26.53
C GLY A 3 0.57 -33.69 -26.04
N ALA A 4 0.01 -32.88 -26.96
CA ALA A 4 -0.96 -31.83 -26.64
C ALA A 4 -2.18 -32.34 -25.85
N ALA A 5 -2.63 -33.57 -26.12
CA ALA A 5 -3.71 -34.21 -25.37
C ALA A 5 -3.35 -34.46 -23.89
N ALA A 6 -2.11 -34.89 -23.61
CA ALA A 6 -1.65 -35.11 -22.24
C ALA A 6 -1.51 -33.78 -21.47
N VAL A 7 -1.04 -32.71 -22.13
CA VAL A 7 -0.98 -31.37 -21.54
C VAL A 7 -2.37 -30.85 -21.18
N ASN A 8 -3.36 -31.04 -22.07
CA ASN A 8 -4.74 -30.61 -21.82
C ASN A 8 -5.42 -31.43 -20.72
N ALA A 9 -5.15 -32.74 -20.65
CA ALA A 9 -5.62 -33.59 -19.56
C ALA A 9 -5.07 -33.11 -18.20
N ILE A 10 -3.77 -32.80 -18.12
CA ILE A 10 -3.15 -32.28 -16.89
C ILE A 10 -3.75 -30.92 -16.49
N LYS A 11 -4.01 -30.02 -17.45
CA LYS A 11 -4.66 -28.72 -17.19
C LYS A 11 -6.09 -28.85 -16.66
N SER A 12 -6.77 -29.96 -16.95
CA SER A 12 -8.14 -30.20 -16.50
C SER A 12 -8.24 -30.75 -15.07
N ILE A 13 -7.10 -31.13 -14.47
CA ILE A 13 -7.05 -31.62 -13.08
C ILE A 13 -7.14 -30.42 -12.14
N SER A 14 -8.22 -30.35 -11.38
CA SER A 14 -8.35 -29.39 -10.29
C SER A 14 -7.39 -29.74 -9.15
N PHE A 15 -6.72 -28.74 -8.59
CA PHE A 15 -5.90 -28.94 -7.40
C PHE A 15 -6.78 -28.84 -6.15
N SER A 16 -6.45 -29.63 -5.12
CA SER A 16 -7.05 -29.43 -3.80
C SER A 16 -6.54 -28.14 -3.17
N ASP A 17 -7.33 -27.57 -2.26
CA ASP A 17 -6.95 -26.38 -1.49
C ASP A 17 -5.61 -26.57 -0.78
N THR A 18 -5.36 -27.74 -0.20
CA THR A 18 -4.08 -28.10 0.44
C THR A 18 -2.90 -28.08 -0.54
N THR A 19 -3.11 -28.56 -1.77
CA THR A 19 -2.05 -28.54 -2.79
C THR A 19 -1.76 -27.12 -3.23
N MET A 20 -2.78 -26.29 -3.39
CA MET A 20 -2.62 -24.88 -3.73
C MET A 20 -1.92 -24.11 -2.62
N ALA A 21 -2.30 -24.32 -1.36
CA ALA A 21 -1.66 -23.70 -0.20
C ALA A 21 -0.16 -24.03 -0.15
N ARG A 22 0.20 -25.31 -0.21
CA ARG A 22 1.61 -25.74 -0.21
C ARG A 22 2.40 -25.12 -1.37
N ARG A 23 1.83 -25.04 -2.57
CA ARG A 23 2.50 -24.41 -3.71
C ARG A 23 2.74 -22.93 -3.49
N ILE A 24 1.76 -22.22 -2.90
CA ILE A 24 1.90 -20.80 -2.57
C ILE A 24 3.01 -20.62 -1.53
N GLU A 25 3.06 -21.46 -0.49
CA GLU A 25 4.09 -21.43 0.54
C GLU A 25 5.49 -21.71 -0.04
N GLU A 26 5.64 -22.74 -0.87
CA GLU A 26 6.91 -23.08 -1.53
C GLU A 26 7.40 -21.93 -2.42
N MET A 27 6.51 -21.36 -3.24
CA MET A 27 6.87 -20.21 -4.10
C MET A 27 7.20 -18.96 -3.28
N ALA A 28 6.47 -18.69 -2.20
CA ALA A 28 6.73 -17.56 -1.32
C ALA A 28 8.08 -17.72 -0.60
N CYS A 29 8.40 -18.93 -0.15
CA CYS A 29 9.70 -19.27 0.46
C CYS A 29 10.84 -19.04 -0.54
N ASP A 30 10.70 -19.55 -1.77
CA ASP A 30 11.70 -19.38 -2.83
C ASP A 30 11.94 -17.89 -3.15
N VAL A 31 10.88 -17.10 -3.35
CA VAL A 31 11.00 -15.65 -3.58
C VAL A 31 11.68 -14.95 -2.40
N SER A 32 11.34 -15.32 -1.17
CA SER A 32 11.94 -14.74 0.04
C SER A 32 13.44 -15.06 0.13
N LEU A 33 13.83 -16.30 -0.16
CA LEU A 33 15.23 -16.72 -0.17
C LEU A 33 16.04 -15.96 -1.23
N GLN A 34 15.51 -15.81 -2.45
CA GLN A 34 16.17 -15.05 -3.50
C GLN A 34 16.42 -13.58 -3.08
N VAL A 35 15.44 -12.94 -2.43
CA VAL A 35 15.59 -11.58 -1.91
C VAL A 35 16.66 -11.53 -0.81
N ILE A 36 16.64 -12.49 0.12
CA ILE A 36 17.61 -12.58 1.22
C ILE A 36 19.04 -12.75 0.68
N GLU A 37 19.24 -13.65 -0.28
CA GLU A 37 20.54 -13.91 -0.89
C GLU A 37 21.09 -12.66 -1.59
N LYS A 38 20.27 -11.96 -2.36
CA LYS A 38 20.66 -10.69 -3.00
C LYS A 38 21.08 -9.66 -1.96
N ILE A 39 20.33 -9.50 -0.88
CA ILE A 39 20.67 -8.55 0.19
C ILE A 39 21.97 -8.96 0.90
N LYS A 40 22.20 -10.25 1.14
CA LYS A 40 23.47 -10.77 1.71
C LYS A 40 24.67 -10.47 0.81
N GLN A 41 24.48 -10.42 -0.51
CA GLN A 41 25.53 -10.06 -1.47
C GLN A 41 25.83 -8.56 -1.43
N VAL A 42 24.80 -7.71 -1.52
CA VAL A 42 24.97 -6.24 -1.59
C VAL A 42 25.26 -5.60 -0.24
N LYS A 43 24.87 -6.24 0.87
CA LYS A 43 25.11 -5.82 2.27
C LYS A 43 24.69 -4.38 2.56
N CYS A 44 23.64 -3.93 1.88
CA CYS A 44 23.10 -2.60 1.99
C CYS A 44 21.62 -2.61 1.63
N PHE A 45 20.77 -2.20 2.57
CA PHE A 45 19.32 -2.11 2.34
C PHE A 45 18.68 -0.99 3.16
N ALA A 46 17.43 -0.68 2.84
CA ALA A 46 16.54 0.16 3.63
C ALA A 46 15.23 -0.61 3.88
N LEU A 47 14.58 -0.32 5.02
CA LEU A 47 13.30 -0.92 5.36
C LEU A 47 12.17 0.10 5.27
N GLN A 48 10.99 -0.37 4.91
CA GLN A 48 9.74 0.34 5.17
C GLN A 48 8.83 -0.56 5.98
N LEU A 49 8.35 -0.03 7.11
CA LEU A 49 7.52 -0.73 8.06
C LEU A 49 6.13 -0.11 8.05
N ASP A 50 5.11 -0.96 7.99
CA ASP A 50 3.71 -0.55 8.09
C ASP A 50 2.97 -1.52 9.01
N GLU A 51 2.00 -1.01 9.76
CA GLU A 51 1.13 -1.81 10.60
C GLU A 51 -0.26 -1.88 9.97
N SER A 52 -0.79 -3.08 9.81
CA SER A 52 -2.16 -3.30 9.37
C SER A 52 -2.89 -4.18 10.38
N THR A 53 -4.20 -4.02 10.49
CA THR A 53 -5.05 -4.94 11.25
C THR A 53 -5.77 -5.87 10.29
N ASP A 54 -5.72 -7.17 10.52
CA ASP A 54 -6.46 -8.15 9.72
C ASP A 54 -7.93 -8.26 10.12
N ILE A 55 -8.70 -9.07 9.38
CA ILE A 55 -10.14 -9.28 9.62
C ILE A 55 -10.44 -9.94 10.98
N SER A 56 -9.44 -10.56 11.61
CA SER A 56 -9.52 -11.18 12.93
C SER A 56 -9.02 -10.24 14.03
N ASN A 57 -8.84 -8.96 13.71
CA ASN A 57 -8.39 -7.90 14.61
C ASN A 57 -6.99 -8.13 15.18
N GLN A 58 -6.14 -8.89 14.48
CA GLN A 58 -4.73 -9.05 14.83
C GLN A 58 -3.89 -8.00 14.09
N ALA A 59 -2.96 -7.38 14.83
CA ALA A 59 -2.00 -6.46 14.23
C ALA A 59 -0.92 -7.26 13.48
N GLN A 60 -0.60 -6.80 12.28
CA GLN A 60 0.37 -7.38 11.37
C GLN A 60 1.43 -6.33 11.05
N LEU A 61 2.68 -6.67 11.26
CA LEU A 61 3.84 -5.87 10.85
C LEU A 61 4.25 -6.28 9.44
N LEU A 62 4.03 -5.38 8.49
CA LEU A 62 4.48 -5.51 7.12
C LEU A 62 5.89 -4.93 7.01
N MET A 63 6.81 -5.73 6.48
CA MET A 63 8.21 -5.36 6.27
C MET A 63 8.48 -5.36 4.77
N TYR A 64 8.79 -4.18 4.24
CA TYR A 64 9.28 -4.01 2.87
C TYR A 64 10.76 -3.71 2.91
N VAL A 65 11.49 -4.23 1.93
CA VAL A 65 12.92 -3.99 1.78
C VAL A 65 13.21 -3.34 0.44
N ARG A 66 14.08 -2.34 0.48
CA ARG A 66 14.66 -1.67 -0.68
C ARG A 66 16.15 -1.92 -0.73
N TYR A 67 16.67 -2.39 -1.86
CA TYR A 67 18.10 -2.60 -2.08
C TYR A 67 18.48 -2.29 -3.53
N TYR A 68 19.78 -2.12 -3.78
CA TYR A 68 20.31 -1.85 -5.11
C TYR A 68 20.97 -3.11 -5.68
N ASP A 69 20.43 -3.61 -6.80
CA ASP A 69 20.95 -4.75 -7.55
C ASP A 69 20.58 -4.52 -9.02
N GLU A 70 21.54 -4.03 -9.82
CA GLU A 70 21.33 -3.57 -11.20
C GLU A 70 20.20 -2.52 -11.37
N GLY A 71 19.81 -1.87 -10.27
CA GLY A 71 18.64 -1.01 -10.19
C GLY A 71 18.06 -0.97 -8.77
N ILE A 72 17.10 -0.07 -8.52
CA ILE A 72 16.38 -0.03 -7.24
C ILE A 72 15.32 -1.12 -7.25
N ASN A 73 15.41 -2.04 -6.29
CA ASN A 73 14.45 -3.11 -6.11
C ASN A 73 13.69 -2.91 -4.81
N ASP A 74 12.36 -2.98 -4.89
CA ASP A 74 11.45 -2.97 -3.75
C ASP A 74 10.74 -4.33 -3.66
N GLN A 75 10.81 -4.98 -2.51
CA GLN A 75 10.19 -6.29 -2.29
C GLN A 75 9.55 -6.37 -0.91
N ILE A 76 8.57 -7.26 -0.76
CA ILE A 76 8.08 -7.67 0.55
C ILE A 76 9.13 -8.59 1.15
N LEU A 77 9.60 -8.25 2.35
CA LEU A 77 10.53 -9.09 3.11
C LEU A 77 9.76 -10.07 4.00
N ALA A 78 8.75 -9.57 4.74
CA ALA A 78 7.91 -10.41 5.58
C ALA A 78 6.59 -9.73 5.98
N CYS A 79 5.64 -10.55 6.41
CA CYS A 79 4.44 -10.15 7.15
C CYS A 79 4.42 -10.96 8.44
N LYS A 80 4.41 -10.30 9.61
CA LYS A 80 4.52 -10.95 10.93
C LYS A 80 3.43 -10.46 11.87
N SER A 81 2.73 -11.38 12.51
CA SER A 81 1.74 -11.04 13.54
C SER A 81 2.40 -10.42 14.78
N LEU A 82 1.86 -9.31 15.25
CA LEU A 82 2.19 -8.68 16.52
C LEU A 82 1.21 -9.17 17.58
N LEU A 83 1.65 -10.10 18.43
CA LEU A 83 0.79 -10.69 19.46
C LEU A 83 0.57 -9.72 20.64
N GLY A 84 -0.70 -9.37 20.88
CA GLY A 84 -1.14 -8.61 22.05
C GLY A 84 -0.90 -7.10 21.93
N LYS A 85 0.35 -6.64 22.06
CA LYS A 85 0.68 -5.20 22.14
C LYS A 85 1.50 -4.73 20.93
N THR A 86 1.19 -3.54 20.44
CA THR A 86 1.91 -2.85 19.34
C THR A 86 2.88 -1.78 19.87
N THR A 87 3.60 -2.09 20.95
CA THR A 87 4.62 -1.18 21.50
C THR A 87 5.90 -1.24 20.67
N GLY A 88 6.71 -0.17 20.71
CA GLY A 88 8.01 -0.13 20.03
C GLY A 88 8.94 -1.27 20.43
N GLU A 89 8.80 -1.80 21.65
CA GLU A 89 9.48 -3.00 22.12
C GLU A 89 9.06 -4.26 21.37
N LYS A 90 7.76 -4.54 21.28
CA LYS A 90 7.25 -5.73 20.59
C LYS A 90 7.53 -5.70 19.10
N ILE A 91 7.40 -4.52 18.50
CA ILE A 91 7.79 -4.30 17.10
C ILE A 91 9.28 -4.56 16.93
N PHE A 92 10.14 -4.08 17.84
CA PHE A 92 11.58 -4.33 17.80
C PHE A 92 11.90 -5.82 17.95
N GLU A 93 11.33 -6.53 18.91
CA GLU A 93 11.57 -7.97 19.11
C GLU A 93 11.26 -8.78 17.85
N VAL A 94 10.09 -8.54 17.24
CA VAL A 94 9.66 -9.24 16.02
C VAL A 94 10.54 -8.89 14.83
N LEU A 95 10.86 -7.60 14.66
CA LEU A 95 11.73 -7.12 13.58
C LEU A 95 13.15 -7.67 13.74
N ASP A 96 13.72 -7.61 14.93
CA ASP A 96 15.07 -8.06 15.23
C ASP A 96 15.22 -9.57 15.06
N GLY A 97 14.24 -10.34 15.54
CA GLY A 97 14.18 -11.79 15.35
C GLY A 97 14.16 -12.15 13.86
N HIS A 98 13.33 -11.48 13.07
CA HIS A 98 13.29 -11.74 11.63
C HIS A 98 14.59 -11.34 10.93
N ILE A 99 15.13 -10.14 11.21
CA ILE A 99 16.34 -9.61 10.56
C ILE A 99 17.58 -10.44 10.91
N ARG A 100 17.80 -10.79 12.19
CA ARG A 100 19.01 -11.50 12.61
C ARG A 100 18.89 -13.00 12.58
N ALA A 101 17.76 -13.58 13.01
CA ALA A 101 17.64 -15.03 13.15
C ALA A 101 17.12 -15.70 11.87
N GLU A 102 16.17 -15.08 11.15
CA GLU A 102 15.62 -15.67 9.93
C GLU A 102 16.40 -15.25 8.67
N CYS A 103 16.71 -13.96 8.53
CA CYS A 103 17.43 -13.44 7.38
C CYS A 103 18.96 -13.49 7.52
N GLU A 104 19.48 -13.62 8.75
CA GLU A 104 20.91 -13.51 9.08
C GLU A 104 21.56 -12.20 8.58
N PHE A 105 20.79 -11.11 8.59
CA PHE A 105 21.28 -9.79 8.25
C PHE A 105 21.95 -9.13 9.45
N LYS A 106 22.83 -8.18 9.14
CA LYS A 106 23.46 -7.29 10.12
C LYS A 106 22.79 -5.92 10.10
N TRP A 107 22.54 -5.34 11.27
CA TRP A 107 21.88 -4.02 11.34
C TRP A 107 22.72 -2.91 10.71
N GLU A 108 24.03 -3.08 10.66
CA GLU A 108 25.00 -2.20 10.01
C GLU A 108 24.76 -2.08 8.50
N TRP A 109 24.11 -3.07 7.88
CA TRP A 109 23.72 -3.04 6.46
C TRP A 109 22.44 -2.23 6.24
N CYS A 110 21.65 -2.00 7.29
CA CYS A 110 20.43 -1.22 7.21
C CYS A 110 20.77 0.27 7.27
N THR A 111 20.56 0.98 6.16
CA THR A 111 20.88 2.41 6.04
C THR A 111 19.78 3.30 6.57
N SER A 112 18.52 2.92 6.35
CA SER A 112 17.37 3.71 6.74
C SER A 112 16.10 2.90 6.95
N ILE A 113 15.18 3.46 7.73
CA ILE A 113 13.83 2.93 7.95
C ILE A 113 12.79 4.02 7.67
N SER A 114 11.74 3.64 6.95
CA SER A 114 10.53 4.42 6.73
C SER A 114 9.36 3.84 7.54
N SER A 115 8.55 4.66 8.21
CA SER A 115 7.33 4.22 8.90
C SER A 115 6.26 5.31 9.00
N ASP A 116 5.03 4.97 9.40
CA ASP A 116 3.87 5.87 9.53
C ASP A 116 4.00 6.99 10.59
N GLY A 117 5.06 6.96 11.40
CA GLY A 117 5.33 7.96 12.43
C GLY A 117 4.54 7.78 13.73
N ALA A 118 3.87 6.64 13.95
CA ALA A 118 3.17 6.36 15.19
C ALA A 118 4.08 6.50 16.43
N ALA A 119 3.50 6.80 17.59
CA ALA A 119 4.26 7.01 18.83
C ALA A 119 5.04 5.75 19.26
N SER A 120 4.52 4.56 18.95
CA SER A 120 5.22 3.28 19.13
C SER A 120 6.51 3.19 18.30
N ILE A 121 6.59 3.90 17.18
CA ILE A 121 7.78 3.95 16.32
C ILE A 121 8.71 5.09 16.74
N THR A 122 8.17 6.30 16.88
CA THR A 122 8.95 7.55 17.01
C THR A 122 9.26 7.97 18.44
N GLY A 123 8.70 7.29 19.44
CA GLY A 123 8.91 7.61 20.86
C GLY A 123 10.39 7.73 21.24
N HIS A 124 10.77 8.82 21.90
CA HIS A 124 12.16 9.17 22.19
C HIS A 124 12.93 8.12 22.99
N THR A 125 12.27 7.47 23.95
CA THR A 125 12.90 6.50 24.86
C THR A 125 12.48 5.07 24.53
N ASN A 126 11.18 4.85 24.35
CA ASN A 126 10.60 3.51 24.21
C ASN A 126 10.13 3.18 22.78
N GLY A 127 10.32 4.10 21.82
CA GLY A 127 9.95 3.87 20.43
C GLY A 127 10.89 2.90 19.73
N LEU A 128 10.40 2.27 18.67
CA LEU A 128 11.20 1.38 17.81
C LEU A 128 12.50 2.04 17.36
N ILE A 129 12.46 3.29 16.90
CA ILE A 129 13.64 3.97 16.36
C ILE A 129 14.70 4.21 17.44
N ALA A 130 14.30 4.50 18.68
CA ALA A 130 15.22 4.65 19.80
C ALA A 130 15.94 3.32 20.08
N ARG A 131 15.21 2.20 20.03
CA ARG A 131 15.76 0.85 20.20
C ARG A 131 16.67 0.44 19.04
N LEU A 132 16.30 0.74 17.80
CA LEU A 132 17.15 0.43 16.65
C LEU A 132 18.45 1.24 16.63
N LYS A 133 18.43 2.47 17.15
CA LYS A 133 19.66 3.26 17.31
C LYS A 133 20.65 2.68 18.31
N SER A 134 20.22 1.82 19.25
CA SER A 134 21.14 1.13 20.15
C SER A 134 21.92 0.00 19.46
N VAL A 135 21.40 -0.53 18.35
CA VAL A 135 22.03 -1.61 17.57
C VAL A 135 22.68 -1.11 16.28
N ASN A 136 22.23 0.02 15.73
CA ASN A 136 22.89 0.74 14.66
C ASN A 136 22.69 2.26 14.83
N LEU A 137 23.71 2.93 15.36
CA LEU A 137 23.69 4.38 15.62
C LEU A 137 23.56 5.23 14.34
N ASN A 138 24.02 4.71 13.20
CA ASN A 138 24.01 5.42 11.93
C ASN A 138 22.65 5.34 11.21
N LEU A 139 21.75 4.48 11.68
CA LEU A 139 20.43 4.28 11.09
C LEU A 139 19.65 5.61 10.99
N LYS A 140 19.18 5.90 9.78
CA LYS A 140 18.31 7.06 9.55
C LYS A 140 16.85 6.64 9.58
N TRP A 141 16.04 7.38 10.30
CA TRP A 141 14.58 7.22 10.22
C TRP A 141 14.00 8.34 9.37
N GLN A 142 13.07 7.98 8.50
CA GLN A 142 12.22 8.91 7.78
C GLN A 142 10.76 8.56 8.01
N HIS A 143 9.94 9.59 8.22
CA HIS A 143 8.50 9.42 8.22
C HIS A 143 8.02 9.16 6.79
N CYS A 144 7.22 8.12 6.60
CA CYS A 144 6.66 7.69 5.34
C CYS A 144 5.98 8.87 4.63
N MET A 145 6.45 9.19 3.42
CA MET A 145 6.02 10.38 2.66
C MET A 145 4.52 10.38 2.40
N ILE A 146 3.99 9.19 2.17
CA ILE A 146 2.58 8.83 2.03
C ILE A 146 1.75 9.33 3.22
N HIS A 147 2.13 8.89 4.42
CA HIS A 147 1.46 9.26 5.67
C HIS A 147 1.65 10.75 5.98
N LYS A 148 2.84 11.31 5.72
CA LYS A 148 3.10 12.75 5.82
C LYS A 148 2.17 13.57 4.94
N GLN A 149 2.01 13.19 3.68
CA GLN A 149 1.13 13.87 2.75
C GLN A 149 -0.32 13.80 3.22
N ALA A 150 -0.78 12.62 3.64
CA ALA A 150 -2.12 12.46 4.21
C ALA A 150 -2.33 13.37 5.45
N LEU A 151 -1.36 13.42 6.37
CA LEU A 151 -1.41 14.29 7.54
C LEU A 151 -1.39 15.78 7.18
N ALA A 152 -0.63 16.18 6.16
CA ALA A 152 -0.60 17.55 5.67
C ALA A 152 -1.97 17.96 5.09
N THR A 153 -2.63 17.08 4.34
CA THR A 153 -3.98 17.36 3.81
C THR A 153 -5.02 17.53 4.92
N LYS A 154 -4.89 16.85 6.07
CA LYS A 154 -5.78 17.06 7.22
C LYS A 154 -5.65 18.45 7.86
N LYS A 155 -4.54 19.15 7.60
CA LYS A 155 -4.26 20.50 8.12
C LYS A 155 -4.42 21.60 7.06
N MET A 156 -5.08 21.30 5.95
CA MET A 156 -5.39 22.30 4.92
C MET A 156 -6.31 23.41 5.46
N SER A 157 -6.31 24.58 4.83
CA SER A 157 -7.19 25.67 5.25
C SER A 157 -8.66 25.27 5.12
N PRO A 158 -9.56 25.84 5.95
CA PRO A 158 -10.98 25.51 5.90
C PRO A 158 -11.58 25.67 4.50
N GLU A 159 -11.17 26.70 3.76
CA GLU A 159 -11.66 27.00 2.42
C GLU A 159 -11.29 25.89 1.42
N LEU A 160 -10.04 25.44 1.44
CA LEU A 160 -9.59 24.35 0.59
C LEU A 160 -10.25 23.02 1.00
N HIS A 161 -10.47 22.80 2.31
CA HIS A 161 -11.14 21.61 2.81
C HIS A 161 -12.58 21.53 2.32
N MET A 162 -13.30 22.65 2.38
CA MET A 162 -14.67 22.74 1.86
C MET A 162 -14.75 22.41 0.36
N VAL A 163 -13.85 22.97 -0.45
CA VAL A 163 -13.79 22.68 -1.89
C VAL A 163 -13.52 21.20 -2.15
N LEU A 164 -12.60 20.59 -1.39
CA LEU A 164 -12.30 19.17 -1.50
C LEU A 164 -13.50 18.29 -1.10
N ASP A 165 -14.19 18.63 -0.01
CA ASP A 165 -15.37 17.89 0.45
C ASP A 165 -16.49 17.95 -0.59
N ASP A 166 -16.73 19.12 -1.20
CA ASP A 166 -17.75 19.27 -2.24
C ASP A 166 -17.37 18.51 -3.52
N ALA A 167 -16.10 18.54 -3.91
CA ALA A 167 -15.60 17.71 -5.01
C ALA A 167 -15.80 16.21 -4.75
N VAL A 168 -15.50 15.73 -3.53
CA VAL A 168 -15.71 14.34 -3.13
C VAL A 168 -17.19 13.98 -3.13
N LYS A 169 -18.07 14.86 -2.64
CA LYS A 169 -19.53 14.65 -2.68
C LYS A 169 -20.05 14.51 -4.11
N ILE A 170 -19.64 15.40 -5.02
CA ILE A 170 -20.03 15.36 -6.43
C ILE A 170 -19.58 14.05 -7.08
N VAL A 171 -18.32 13.70 -6.92
CA VAL A 171 -17.75 12.47 -7.48
C VAL A 171 -18.47 11.24 -6.93
N ASN A 172 -18.69 11.18 -5.61
CA ASN A 172 -19.39 10.06 -4.99
C ASN A 172 -20.84 9.98 -5.44
N TYR A 173 -21.55 11.10 -5.60
CA TYR A 173 -22.92 11.12 -6.11
C TYR A 173 -23.03 10.49 -7.50
N ILE A 174 -22.07 10.78 -8.39
CA ILE A 174 -22.04 10.23 -9.75
C ILE A 174 -21.52 8.78 -9.76
N LYS A 175 -20.45 8.47 -9.03
CA LYS A 175 -19.73 7.18 -9.14
C LYS A 175 -20.21 6.09 -8.19
N SER A 176 -20.76 6.42 -7.02
CA SER A 176 -21.20 5.40 -6.06
C SER A 176 -22.45 4.66 -6.52
N ARG A 177 -23.30 5.30 -7.34
CA ARG A 177 -24.52 4.70 -7.90
C ARG A 177 -24.28 4.19 -9.30
N ALA A 178 -24.53 2.90 -9.51
CA ALA A 178 -24.31 2.25 -10.81
C ALA A 178 -25.13 2.89 -11.95
N LEU A 179 -26.36 3.34 -11.67
CA LEU A 179 -27.18 4.04 -12.65
C LEU A 179 -26.55 5.38 -13.06
N ASN A 180 -26.24 6.25 -12.10
CA ASN A 180 -25.63 7.55 -12.36
C ASN A 180 -24.31 7.42 -13.12
N SER A 181 -23.47 6.45 -12.76
CA SER A 181 -22.20 6.23 -13.47
C SER A 181 -22.41 5.77 -14.92
N ARG A 182 -23.50 5.06 -15.24
CA ARG A 182 -23.83 4.66 -16.63
C ARG A 182 -24.40 5.83 -17.42
N LEU A 183 -25.33 6.58 -16.85
CA LEU A 183 -25.94 7.75 -17.49
C LEU A 183 -24.90 8.84 -17.76
N PHE A 184 -24.05 9.14 -16.78
CA PHE A 184 -22.95 10.09 -16.94
C PHE A 184 -22.01 9.70 -18.08
N LYS A 185 -21.71 8.41 -18.19
CA LYS A 185 -20.84 7.89 -19.27
C LYS A 185 -21.46 8.14 -20.65
N ILE A 186 -22.73 7.81 -20.83
CA ILE A 186 -23.45 8.02 -22.11
C ILE A 186 -23.43 9.49 -22.49
N MET A 187 -23.80 10.37 -21.55
CA MET A 187 -23.81 11.82 -21.77
C MET A 187 -22.40 12.34 -22.13
N CYS A 188 -21.34 11.87 -21.47
CA CYS A 188 -19.97 12.25 -21.83
C CYS A 188 -19.58 11.80 -23.25
N GLU A 189 -20.01 10.61 -23.68
CA GLU A 189 -19.77 10.10 -25.04
C GLU A 189 -20.50 10.95 -26.09
N GLU A 190 -21.75 11.33 -25.83
CA GLU A 190 -22.55 12.21 -26.70
C GLU A 190 -21.95 13.63 -26.79
N MET A 191 -21.39 14.13 -25.70
CA MET A 191 -20.70 15.43 -25.66
C MET A 191 -19.31 15.39 -26.31
N GLY A 192 -18.81 14.23 -26.73
CA GLY A 192 -17.47 14.08 -27.31
C GLY A 192 -16.34 14.33 -26.30
N ALA A 193 -16.58 14.05 -25.02
CA ALA A 193 -15.62 14.32 -23.95
C ALA A 193 -14.38 13.42 -24.05
N ASN A 194 -13.21 13.99 -23.71
CA ASN A 194 -11.93 13.24 -23.65
C ASN A 194 -11.94 12.12 -22.60
N HIS A 195 -12.80 12.26 -21.59
CA HIS A 195 -12.99 11.30 -20.54
C HIS A 195 -14.48 10.99 -20.41
N THR A 196 -14.82 9.72 -20.22
CA THR A 196 -16.22 9.29 -20.09
C THR A 196 -16.58 8.87 -18.67
N GLN A 197 -15.62 8.94 -17.74
CA GLN A 197 -15.80 8.55 -16.35
C GLN A 197 -14.94 9.38 -15.40
N LEU A 198 -15.55 9.76 -14.28
CA LEU A 198 -14.84 10.25 -13.10
C LEU A 198 -14.09 9.10 -12.40
N LEU A 199 -13.01 9.44 -11.70
CA LEU A 199 -12.29 8.52 -10.84
C LEU A 199 -13.01 8.43 -9.49
N LEU A 200 -13.19 7.23 -8.96
CA LEU A 200 -13.79 7.05 -7.63
C LEU A 200 -12.78 7.50 -6.55
N HIS A 201 -13.24 8.35 -5.65
CA HIS A 201 -12.49 8.67 -4.43
C HIS A 201 -12.81 7.64 -3.34
N THR A 202 -11.78 7.14 -2.66
CA THR A 202 -11.94 6.39 -1.40
C THR A 202 -10.99 6.95 -0.35
N GLU A 203 -11.47 7.09 0.90
CA GLU A 203 -10.66 7.63 2.02
C GLU A 203 -9.37 6.83 2.27
N VAL A 204 -9.41 5.53 2.00
CA VAL A 204 -8.28 4.60 2.21
C VAL A 204 -7.19 4.79 1.15
N ARG A 205 -7.51 5.31 -0.04
CA ARG A 205 -6.56 5.56 -1.13
C ARG A 205 -6.35 7.06 -1.31
N TRP A 206 -5.78 7.69 -0.30
CA TRP A 206 -5.41 9.12 -0.23
C TRP A 206 -4.62 9.61 -1.45
N LEU A 207 -3.84 8.75 -2.12
CA LEU A 207 -3.17 9.02 -3.41
C LEU A 207 -4.12 9.39 -4.56
N SER A 208 -5.41 9.12 -4.42
CA SER A 208 -6.41 9.40 -5.45
C SER A 208 -6.92 10.84 -5.43
N ARG A 209 -6.80 11.58 -4.32
CA ARG A 209 -7.41 12.93 -4.18
C ARG A 209 -6.99 13.89 -5.30
N GLY A 210 -5.69 14.02 -5.55
CA GLY A 210 -5.18 14.90 -6.61
C GLY A 210 -5.61 14.47 -8.01
N ARG A 211 -5.60 13.17 -8.30
CA ARG A 211 -6.06 12.64 -9.60
C ARG A 211 -7.56 12.81 -9.79
N VAL A 212 -8.35 12.60 -8.74
CA VAL A 212 -9.80 12.81 -8.73
C VAL A 212 -10.12 14.27 -8.98
N LEU A 213 -9.45 15.21 -8.29
CA LEU A 213 -9.63 16.64 -8.51
C LEU A 213 -9.25 17.07 -9.94
N THR A 214 -8.12 16.57 -10.45
CA THR A 214 -7.68 16.85 -11.83
C THR A 214 -8.75 16.38 -12.82
N ARG A 215 -9.21 15.13 -12.68
CA ARG A 215 -10.26 14.56 -13.53
C ARG A 215 -11.58 15.32 -13.42
N LEU A 216 -11.98 15.71 -12.22
CA LEU A 216 -13.20 16.47 -11.99
C LEU A 216 -13.12 17.84 -12.67
N PHE A 217 -11.97 18.50 -12.61
CA PHE A 217 -11.75 19.80 -13.26
C PHE A 217 -11.74 19.69 -14.79
N GLU A 218 -11.09 18.65 -15.34
CA GLU A 218 -11.11 18.36 -16.78
C GLU A 218 -12.54 18.14 -17.29
N MET A 219 -13.38 17.43 -16.51
CA MET A 219 -14.76 17.08 -16.85
C MET A 219 -15.81 18.05 -16.29
N ARG A 220 -15.42 19.28 -15.91
CA ARG A 220 -16.29 20.20 -15.17
C ARG A 220 -17.56 20.59 -15.95
N HIS A 221 -17.50 20.66 -17.27
CA HIS A 221 -18.65 21.03 -18.09
C HIS A 221 -19.67 19.90 -18.12
N GLU A 222 -19.21 18.67 -18.38
CA GLU A 222 -20.03 17.45 -18.37
C GLU A 222 -20.66 17.25 -17.00
N VAL A 223 -19.90 17.44 -15.93
CA VAL A 223 -20.41 17.35 -14.56
C VAL A 223 -21.48 18.40 -14.28
N CYS A 224 -21.28 19.65 -14.71
CA CYS A 224 -22.28 20.72 -14.56
C CYS A 224 -23.57 20.42 -15.33
N THR A 225 -23.46 19.90 -16.56
CA THR A 225 -24.63 19.49 -17.36
C THR A 225 -25.38 18.37 -16.66
N PHE A 226 -24.69 17.29 -16.28
CA PHE A 226 -25.29 16.13 -15.63
C PHE A 226 -26.03 16.49 -14.34
N LEU A 227 -25.44 17.36 -13.50
CA LEU A 227 -26.05 17.78 -12.24
C LEU A 227 -27.24 18.73 -12.45
N SER A 228 -27.27 19.49 -13.54
CA SER A 228 -28.41 20.35 -13.89
C SER A 228 -29.61 19.52 -14.37
N ASP A 229 -29.35 18.51 -15.21
CA ASP A 229 -30.39 17.61 -15.71
C ASP A 229 -31.04 16.82 -14.58
N MET A 230 -30.24 16.31 -13.64
CA MET A 230 -30.72 15.56 -12.47
C MET A 230 -31.47 16.40 -11.43
N LYS A 231 -31.41 17.73 -11.48
CA LYS A 231 -32.23 18.62 -10.64
C LYS A 231 -33.58 18.95 -11.26
N SER A 232 -33.78 18.61 -12.53
CA SER A 232 -34.97 18.94 -13.31
C SER A 232 -36.03 17.84 -13.27
N ASP A 233 -35.73 16.72 -12.59
CA ASP A 233 -36.63 15.62 -12.22
C ASP A 233 -36.97 15.67 -10.72
#